data_AF-A0A3B9J9B6-F1
#
_entry.id   AF-A0A3B9J9B6-F1
#
_cell.length_a   1.000
_cell.length_b   1.000
_cell.length_c   1.000
_cell.angle_alpha   90.00
_cell.angle_beta   90.00
_cell.angle_gamma   90.00
#
_symmetry.space_group_name_H-M   'P 1'
#
loop_
_entity.id
_entity.type
_entity.pdbx_description
1 polymer ?
#
loop_
_entity_poly.entity_id
_entity_poly.type
_entity_poly.pdbx_seq_one_letter_code
_entity_poly.pdbx_strand_id
1 'polypeptide(L)'
;VTNLVSDLKHTTLLPSIVESARSLLQAQRAALHLQQKNGEMKCEYSVGLSDEFLEQLTRRFNQFAGGKILHNREFVIIPDVHQDSRTSPVQDLIFGEKFRAYAV
;
A
#
# COMPACT_ATOMS: atom_id res chain seq x y z
N VAL A 1 16.30 5.80 14.55
CA VAL A 1 15.18 5.35 13.69
C VAL A 1 15.31 3.90 13.23
N THR A 2 16.50 3.40 12.88
CA THR A 2 16.68 2.01 12.41
C THR A 2 16.24 0.92 13.39
N ASN A 3 16.50 1.10 14.68
CA ASN A 3 16.18 0.10 15.71
C ASN A 3 14.68 -0.01 16.01
N LEU A 4 13.92 1.08 15.80
CA LEU A 4 12.47 1.07 16.02
C LEU A 4 11.78 0.11 15.04
N VAL A 5 12.21 0.13 13.78
CA VAL A 5 11.59 -0.67 12.70
C VAL A 5 11.92 -2.16 12.82
N SER A 6 13.12 -2.55 13.31
CA SER A 6 13.41 -3.97 13.55
C SER A 6 12.61 -4.53 14.72
N ASP A 7 12.45 -3.76 15.81
CA ASP A 7 11.66 -4.19 16.97
C ASP A 7 10.17 -4.29 16.62
N LEU A 8 9.65 -3.35 15.83
CA LEU A 8 8.26 -3.33 15.37
C LEU A 8 7.85 -4.60 14.60
N LYS A 9 8.74 -5.16 13.78
CA LYS A 9 8.47 -6.37 12.98
C LYS A 9 8.28 -7.63 13.83
N HIS A 10 8.85 -7.66 15.03
CA HIS A 10 8.70 -8.76 15.98
C HIS A 10 7.56 -8.53 17.00
N THR A 11 6.80 -7.45 16.83
CA THR A 11 5.64 -7.11 17.67
C THR A 11 4.35 -7.23 16.88
N THR A 12 3.23 -7.21 17.59
CA THR A 12 1.88 -7.15 17.00
C THR A 12 1.48 -5.75 16.52
N LEU A 13 2.36 -4.75 16.65
CA LEU A 13 1.98 -3.36 16.41
C LEU A 13 1.63 -3.07 14.95
N LEU A 14 2.43 -3.52 13.97
CA LEU A 14 2.11 -3.29 12.55
C LEU A 14 0.79 -3.97 12.14
N PRO A 15 0.56 -5.27 12.47
CA PRO A 15 -0.76 -5.88 12.29
C PRO A 15 -1.90 -5.09 12.95
N SER A 16 -1.73 -4.68 14.22
CA SER A 16 -2.77 -3.93 14.94
C SER A 16 -3.10 -2.59 14.31
N ILE A 17 -2.11 -1.85 13.79
CA ILE A 17 -2.34 -0.59 13.09
C ILE A 17 -3.18 -0.84 11.83
N VAL A 18 -2.80 -1.82 11.02
CA VAL A 18 -3.49 -2.11 9.76
C VAL A 18 -4.91 -2.61 9.99
N GLU A 19 -5.11 -3.55 10.93
CA GLU A 19 -6.44 -4.06 11.26
C GLU A 19 -7.33 -2.98 11.88
N SER A 20 -6.78 -2.11 12.72
CA SER A 20 -7.54 -0.98 13.29
C SER A 20 -7.95 0.01 12.21
N ALA A 21 -7.04 0.38 11.30
CA ALA A 21 -7.35 1.28 10.18
C ALA A 21 -8.40 0.66 9.24
N ARG A 22 -8.23 -0.63 8.91
CA ARG A 22 -9.19 -1.38 8.08
C ARG A 22 -10.57 -1.40 8.72
N SER A 23 -10.65 -1.69 10.03
CA SER A 23 -11.90 -1.76 10.77
C SER A 23 -12.58 -0.39 10.88
N LEU A 24 -11.82 0.65 11.21
CA LEU A 24 -12.32 2.03 11.34
C LEU A 24 -12.91 2.56 10.03
N LEU A 25 -12.24 2.27 8.91
CA LEU A 25 -12.67 2.69 7.58
C LEU A 25 -13.66 1.71 6.93
N GLN A 26 -14.02 0.63 7.63
CA GLN A 26 -14.83 -0.46 7.10
C GLN A 26 -14.32 -1.01 5.75
N ALA A 27 -13.00 -1.00 5.57
CA ALA A 27 -12.37 -1.46 4.34
C ALA A 27 -12.34 -2.99 4.29
N GLN A 28 -12.48 -3.54 3.08
CA GLN A 28 -12.35 -4.98 2.88
C GLN A 28 -10.89 -5.45 2.99
N ARG A 29 -9.95 -4.54 2.73
CA ARG A 29 -8.53 -4.84 2.53
C ARG A 29 -7.70 -3.67 3.02
N ALA A 30 -6.47 -3.92 3.47
CA ALA A 30 -5.54 -2.88 3.85
C ALA A 30 -4.09 -3.37 3.75
N ALA A 31 -3.15 -2.45 3.50
CA ALA A 31 -1.73 -2.73 3.50
C ALA A 31 -0.93 -1.56 4.07
N LEU A 32 0.15 -1.87 4.78
CA LEU A 32 1.13 -0.91 5.26
C LEU A 32 2.43 -1.08 4.47
N HIS A 33 2.77 -0.03 3.73
CA HIS A 33 4.03 0.04 2.99
C HIS A 33 4.98 0.99 3.73
N LEU A 34 6.21 0.52 4.00
CA LEU A 34 7.27 1.32 4.59
C LEU A 34 8.36 1.59 3.55
N GLN A 35 8.79 2.85 3.48
CA GLN A 35 9.97 3.23 2.71
C GLN A 35 11.24 2.79 3.45
N GLN A 36 12.09 2.05 2.75
CA GLN A 36 13.38 1.58 3.23
C GLN A 36 14.46 2.67 3.04
N LYS A 37 15.62 2.48 3.67
CA LYS A 37 16.73 3.45 3.59
C LYS A 37 17.28 3.67 2.18
N ASN A 38 17.18 2.66 1.31
CA ASN A 38 17.57 2.74 -0.09
C ASN A 38 16.50 3.44 -0.97
N GLY A 39 15.41 3.93 -0.37
CA GLY A 39 14.31 4.59 -1.06
C GLY A 39 13.24 3.65 -1.60
N GLU A 40 13.46 2.33 -1.56
CA GLU A 40 12.48 1.34 -2.01
C GLU A 40 11.31 1.24 -1.05
N MET A 41 10.12 1.01 -1.60
CA MET A 41 8.94 0.67 -0.82
C MET A 41 8.90 -0.84 -0.56
N LYS A 42 8.48 -1.22 0.65
CA LYS A 42 8.20 -2.61 1.02
C LYS A 42 6.86 -2.69 1.74
N CYS A 43 6.01 -3.64 1.34
CA CYS A 43 4.84 -4.02 2.12
C CYS A 43 5.30 -4.80 3.36
N GLU A 44 5.03 -4.29 4.55
CA GLU A 44 5.40 -4.97 5.81
C GLU A 44 4.24 -5.80 6.37
N TYR A 45 3.01 -5.39 6.10
CA TYR A 45 1.82 -6.14 6.51
C TYR A 45 0.65 -5.80 5.59
N SER A 46 -0.17 -6.81 5.28
CA SER A 46 -1.41 -6.63 4.56
C SER A 46 -2.46 -7.63 5.03
N VAL A 47 -3.73 -7.31 4.75
CA VAL A 47 -4.86 -8.19 4.97
C VAL A 47 -5.85 -8.02 3.81
N GLY A 48 -6.33 -9.15 3.29
CA GLY A 48 -7.33 -9.20 2.22
C GLY A 48 -6.81 -8.86 0.82
N LEU A 49 -5.51 -8.69 0.63
CA LEU A 49 -4.85 -8.51 -0.67
C LEU A 49 -4.08 -9.78 -1.05
N SER A 50 -4.02 -10.09 -2.34
CA SER A 50 -3.21 -11.22 -2.82
C SER A 50 -1.71 -10.91 -2.79
N ASP A 51 -0.89 -11.93 -2.51
CA ASP A 51 0.57 -11.81 -2.54
C ASP A 51 1.07 -11.41 -3.94
N GLU A 52 0.47 -11.99 -4.99
CA GLU A 52 0.79 -11.65 -6.37
C GLU A 52 0.58 -10.16 -6.66
N PHE A 53 -0.56 -9.60 -6.25
CA PHE A 53 -0.83 -8.18 -6.41
C PHE A 53 0.21 -7.32 -5.68
N LEU A 54 0.54 -7.66 -4.44
CA LEU A 54 1.51 -6.92 -3.63
C LEU A 54 2.91 -6.94 -4.22
N GLU A 55 3.36 -8.09 -4.71
CA GLU A 55 4.66 -8.23 -5.37
C GLU A 55 4.73 -7.38 -6.64
N GLN A 56 3.70 -7.46 -7.49
CA GLN A 56 3.66 -6.70 -8.74
C GLN A 56 3.54 -5.20 -8.50
N LEU A 57 2.71 -4.78 -7.53
CA LEU A 57 2.53 -3.39 -7.15
C LEU A 57 3.83 -2.80 -6.58
N THR A 58 4.48 -3.51 -5.67
CA THR A 58 5.76 -3.10 -5.07
C THR A 58 6.84 -2.95 -6.13
N ARG A 59 6.93 -3.93 -7.06
CA ARG A 59 7.87 -3.87 -8.19
C ARG A 59 7.64 -2.62 -9.05
N ARG A 60 6.38 -2.30 -9.38
CA ARG A 60 6.05 -1.11 -10.18
C ARG A 60 6.36 0.19 -9.45
N PHE A 61 6.00 0.30 -8.17
CA PHE A 61 6.32 1.50 -7.38
C PHE A 61 7.82 1.78 -7.31
N ASN A 62 8.64 0.73 -7.19
CA ASN A 62 10.08 0.87 -7.18
C ASN A 62 10.66 1.23 -8.57
N GLN A 63 9.99 0.85 -9.66
CA GLN A 63 10.38 1.18 -11.04
C GLN A 63 10.02 2.61 -11.47
N PHE A 64 8.87 3.14 -11.06
CA PHE A 64 8.38 4.47 -11.48
C PHE A 64 9.04 5.67 -10.75
N ALA A 65 10.27 5.51 -10.26
CA ALA A 65 11.06 6.46 -9.48
C ALA A 65 10.59 6.63 -8.01
N GLY A 66 11.11 5.76 -7.14
CA GLY A 66 11.37 6.03 -5.72
C GLY A 66 10.19 6.50 -4.87
N GLY A 67 8.95 6.12 -5.23
CA GLY A 67 7.78 6.59 -4.49
C GLY A 67 7.51 8.08 -4.62
N LYS A 68 7.86 8.74 -5.75
CA LYS A 68 7.53 10.17 -5.96
C LYS A 68 6.03 10.49 -5.88
N ILE A 69 5.15 9.51 -6.08
CA ILE A 69 3.71 9.63 -5.79
C ILE A 69 3.45 9.94 -4.30
N LEU A 70 4.33 9.47 -3.41
CA LEU A 70 4.27 9.70 -1.95
C LEU A 70 5.15 10.89 -1.49
N HIS A 71 5.92 11.53 -2.37
CA HIS A 71 6.76 12.67 -1.98
C HIS A 71 5.93 13.90 -1.64
N ASN A 72 4.82 14.11 -2.35
CA ASN A 72 3.76 14.98 -1.88
C ASN A 72 2.97 14.15 -0.88
N ARG A 73 3.07 14.46 0.42
CA ARG A 73 2.37 13.79 1.53
C ARG A 73 0.85 14.03 1.49
N GLU A 74 0.28 13.99 0.30
CA GLU A 74 -1.12 14.23 0.03
C GLU A 74 -1.86 12.90 0.09
N PHE A 75 -2.96 12.90 0.83
CA PHE A 75 -3.88 11.78 0.86
C PHE A 75 -4.55 11.66 -0.50
N VAL A 76 -4.56 10.46 -1.06
CA VAL A 76 -5.22 10.15 -2.33
C VAL A 76 -6.44 9.30 -2.05
N ILE A 77 -7.61 9.78 -2.45
CA ILE A 77 -8.86 9.01 -2.39
C ILE A 77 -9.32 8.76 -3.83
N ILE A 78 -9.44 7.49 -4.20
CA ILE A 78 -9.96 7.03 -5.49
C ILE A 78 -11.29 6.30 -5.26
N PRO A 79 -12.44 6.93 -5.55
CA PRO A 79 -13.75 6.32 -5.32
C PRO A 79 -14.15 5.30 -6.41
N ASP A 80 -13.60 5.42 -7.63
CA ASP A 80 -13.81 4.45 -8.71
C ASP A 80 -12.56 4.35 -9.61
N VAL A 81 -11.85 3.23 -9.49
CA VAL A 81 -10.61 2.93 -10.24
C VAL A 81 -10.83 2.72 -11.74
N HIS A 82 -12.09 2.54 -12.19
CA HIS A 82 -12.40 2.44 -13.61
C HIS A 82 -12.53 3.82 -14.28
N GLN A 83 -12.77 4.87 -13.49
CA GLN A 83 -13.03 6.22 -13.98
C GLN A 83 -11.87 7.19 -13.70
N ASP A 84 -10.94 6.82 -12.82
CA ASP A 84 -9.86 7.71 -12.39
C ASP A 84 -8.58 7.46 -13.20
N SER A 85 -8.18 8.44 -14.03
CA SER A 85 -6.99 8.32 -14.87
C SER A 85 -5.68 8.20 -14.08
N ARG A 86 -5.65 8.56 -12.79
CA ARG A 86 -4.47 8.42 -11.92
C ARG A 86 -4.11 6.96 -11.66
N THR A 87 -5.04 6.03 -11.85
CA THR A 87 -4.77 4.59 -11.66
C THR A 87 -4.15 3.93 -12.88
N SER A 88 -4.09 4.60 -14.03
CA SER A 88 -3.56 4.06 -15.30
C SER A 88 -2.25 3.26 -15.16
N PRO A 89 -1.24 3.68 -14.36
CA PRO A 89 0.02 2.93 -14.22
C PRO A 89 -0.11 1.53 -13.58
N VAL A 90 -1.19 1.28 -12.83
CA VAL A 90 -1.42 0.05 -12.06
C VAL A 90 -2.81 -0.54 -12.31
N GLN A 91 -3.53 -0.06 -13.32
CA GLN A 91 -4.95 -0.36 -13.52
C GLN A 91 -5.22 -1.85 -13.78
N ASP A 92 -4.35 -2.50 -14.56
CA ASP A 92 -4.41 -3.94 -14.81
C ASP A 92 -4.23 -4.78 -13.53
N LEU A 93 -3.32 -4.35 -12.62
CA LEU A 93 -3.16 -5.00 -11.31
C LEU A 93 -4.41 -4.84 -10.46
N ILE A 94 -4.96 -3.63 -10.39
CA ILE A 94 -6.17 -3.31 -9.62
C ILE A 94 -7.36 -4.13 -10.13
N PHE A 95 -7.51 -4.24 -11.45
CA PHE A 95 -8.60 -5.00 -12.06
C PHE A 95 -8.46 -6.50 -11.79
N GLY A 96 -7.24 -7.04 -11.84
CA GLY A 96 -6.96 -8.42 -11.46
C GLY A 96 -7.29 -8.70 -9.99
N GLU A 97 -7.00 -7.73 -9.12
CA GLU A 97 -7.26 -7.78 -7.68
C GLU A 97 -8.74 -7.52 -7.33
N LYS A 98 -9.55 -7.01 -8.27
CA LYS A 98 -11.02 -6.87 -8.17
C LYS A 98 -11.50 -5.98 -7.02
N PHE A 99 -10.84 -4.84 -6.78
CA PHE A 99 -11.38 -3.78 -5.93
C PHE A 99 -11.73 -2.55 -6.74
N ARG A 100 -12.66 -1.74 -6.20
CA ARG A 100 -13.25 -0.60 -6.92
C ARG A 100 -12.77 0.76 -6.42
N ALA A 101 -12.39 0.85 -5.16
CA ALA A 101 -12.02 2.09 -4.50
C ALA A 101 -10.84 1.87 -3.55
N TYR A 102 -10.02 2.90 -3.34
CA TYR A 102 -8.96 2.87 -2.34
C TYR A 102 -8.64 4.27 -1.83
N ALA A 103 -7.99 4.32 -0.66
CA ALA A 103 -7.39 5.53 -0.11
C ALA A 103 -5.98 5.21 0.40
N VAL A 104 -5.02 6.12 0.16
CA VAL A 104 -3.62 6.02 0.60
C VAL A 104 -3.08 7.36 1.09
#